data_AF-A0A1G2E035-F1
#
_entry.id   AF-A0A1G2E035-F1
#
_cell.length_a   1.000
_cell.length_b   1.000
_cell.length_c   1.000
_cell.angle_alpha   90.00
_cell.angle_beta   90.00
_cell.angle_gamma   90.00
#
_symmetry.space_group_name_H-M   'P 1'
#
loop_
_entity.id
_entity.type
_entity.pdbx_description
1 polymer ?
#
loop_
_entity_poly.entity_id
_entity_poly.type
_entity_poly.pdbx_seq_one_letter_code
_entity_poly.pdbx_strand_id
1 'polypeptide(L)'
;MFSFFKRQGENLPSAEEKIRAHVFVLGKVQGVFFRESTKHRAEKVGVSGWVKNLKDGRVEAVFEGEKGKVEKMVNWARKGPIWAKIEALDVVWEDYQAEFKGFEIRYDL
;
A
#
# COMPACT_ATOMS: atom_id res chain seq x y z
N MET A 1 19.01 10.25 -43.58
CA MET A 1 18.60 11.52 -42.92
C MET A 1 17.22 11.29 -42.30
N PHE A 2 17.16 10.86 -41.05
CA PHE A 2 15.96 10.93 -40.22
C PHE A 2 16.39 11.18 -38.78
N SER A 3 16.42 12.46 -38.41
CA SER A 3 16.64 12.93 -37.05
C SER A 3 15.38 12.67 -36.23
N PHE A 4 15.42 11.69 -35.32
CA PHE A 4 14.40 11.55 -34.29
C PHE A 4 14.77 12.48 -33.12
N PHE A 5 14.04 13.57 -33.01
CA PHE A 5 14.08 14.50 -31.88
C PHE A 5 13.71 13.73 -30.61
N LYS A 6 14.66 13.60 -29.67
CA LYS A 6 14.37 13.18 -28.29
C LYS A 6 13.44 14.24 -27.69
N ARG A 7 12.17 13.90 -27.46
CA ARG A 7 11.26 14.71 -26.65
C ARG A 7 11.81 14.72 -25.22
N GLN A 8 12.20 15.89 -24.72
CA GLN A 8 12.46 16.06 -23.29
C GLN A 8 11.12 15.98 -22.55
N GLY A 9 11.03 15.18 -21.48
CA GLY A 9 9.97 15.32 -20.49
C GLY A 9 9.10 14.11 -20.14
N GLU A 10 9.44 12.88 -20.54
CA GLU A 10 8.78 11.69 -19.99
C GLU A 10 9.82 10.85 -19.25
N ASN A 11 10.05 11.20 -17.96
CA ASN A 11 10.68 10.25 -17.05
C ASN A 11 9.67 9.11 -16.87
N LEU A 12 9.93 7.97 -17.54
CA LEU A 12 9.40 6.71 -17.06
C LEU A 12 9.73 6.61 -15.58
N PRO A 13 8.78 6.32 -14.67
CA PRO A 13 9.12 6.08 -13.28
C PRO A 13 10.21 5.02 -13.27
N SER A 14 11.40 5.37 -12.75
CA SER A 14 12.47 4.40 -12.67
C SER A 14 11.94 3.24 -11.82
N ALA A 15 12.32 2.01 -12.15
CA ALA A 15 11.94 0.83 -11.38
C ALA A 15 12.38 0.93 -9.88
N GLU A 16 13.10 1.97 -9.51
CA GLU A 16 13.62 2.28 -8.19
C GLU A 16 12.91 3.46 -7.49
N GLU A 17 11.92 4.12 -8.10
CA GLU A 17 11.17 5.19 -7.44
C GLU A 17 10.49 4.61 -6.19
N LYS A 18 10.86 5.11 -5.02
CA LYS A 18 10.27 4.70 -3.74
C LYS A 18 9.24 5.71 -3.28
N ILE A 19 8.17 5.20 -2.69
CA ILE A 19 7.03 5.99 -2.23
C ILE A 19 6.45 5.41 -0.94
N ARG A 20 5.64 6.21 -0.26
CA ARG A 20 4.80 5.80 0.86
C ARG A 20 3.32 5.97 0.49
N ALA A 21 2.49 5.01 0.89
CA ALA A 21 1.04 5.13 0.85
C ALA A 21 0.46 4.93 2.25
N HIS A 22 -0.29 5.91 2.73
CA HIS A 22 -1.09 5.82 3.95
C HIS A 22 -2.55 5.59 3.55
N VAL A 23 -3.12 4.46 3.93
CA VAL A 23 -4.44 4.02 3.49
C VAL A 23 -5.41 3.86 4.64
N PHE A 24 -6.68 4.19 4.35
CA PHE A 24 -7.81 3.93 5.24
C PHE A 24 -8.86 3.16 4.46
N VAL A 25 -9.26 2.01 5.00
CA VAL A 25 -10.19 1.07 4.35
C VAL A 25 -11.45 0.95 5.19
N LEU A 26 -12.60 1.20 4.55
CA LEU A 26 -13.93 1.14 5.14
C LEU A 26 -14.73 -0.05 4.56
N GLY A 27 -15.56 -0.66 5.41
CA GLY A 27 -16.52 -1.70 5.05
C GLY A 27 -16.51 -2.87 6.03
N LYS A 28 -16.80 -4.08 5.55
CA LYS A 28 -16.60 -5.32 6.34
C LYS A 28 -15.12 -5.70 6.32
N VAL A 29 -14.34 -5.04 7.17
CA VAL A 29 -12.86 -5.16 7.20
C VAL A 29 -12.31 -5.68 8.53
N GLN A 30 -13.12 -5.75 9.58
CA GLN A 30 -12.74 -6.36 10.87
C GLN A 30 -13.37 -7.75 11.04
N GLY A 31 -12.70 -8.64 11.78
CA GLY A 31 -13.14 -10.04 11.95
C GLY A 31 -12.99 -10.92 10.69
N VAL A 32 -12.29 -10.44 9.66
CA VAL A 32 -12.17 -11.09 8.33
C VAL A 32 -10.71 -11.35 7.93
N PHE A 33 -9.79 -11.44 8.90
CA PHE A 33 -8.36 -11.66 8.68
C PHE A 33 -7.65 -10.59 7.83
N PHE A 34 -8.19 -9.36 7.79
CA PHE A 34 -7.63 -8.29 6.96
C PHE A 34 -6.18 -7.97 7.31
N ARG A 35 -5.88 -7.75 8.60
CA ARG A 35 -4.52 -7.44 9.08
C ARG A 35 -3.51 -8.54 8.74
N GLU A 36 -3.86 -9.80 9.06
CA GLU A 36 -3.00 -10.95 8.78
C GLU A 36 -2.73 -11.12 7.28
N SER A 37 -3.78 -11.02 6.46
CA SER A 37 -3.65 -11.13 5.01
C SER A 37 -2.84 -9.98 4.40
N THR A 38 -2.96 -8.78 4.98
CA THR A 38 -2.18 -7.61 4.58
C THR A 38 -0.70 -7.84 4.85
N LYS A 39 -0.34 -8.29 6.05
CA LYS A 39 1.04 -8.59 6.42
C LYS A 39 1.65 -9.65 5.50
N HIS A 40 1.00 -10.81 5.35
CA HIS A 40 1.48 -11.89 4.49
C HIS A 40 1.69 -11.44 3.04
N ARG A 41 0.80 -10.59 2.52
CA ARG A 41 0.93 -10.08 1.16
C ARG A 41 2.03 -9.02 1.05
N ALA A 42 2.16 -8.15 2.04
CA ALA A 42 3.23 -7.15 2.09
C ALA A 42 4.60 -7.82 2.04
N GLU A 43 4.80 -8.87 2.84
CA GLU A 43 6.02 -9.68 2.86
C GLU A 43 6.28 -10.34 1.49
N LYS A 44 5.26 -10.93 0.86
CA LYS A 44 5.39 -11.55 -0.48
C LYS A 44 5.69 -10.54 -1.59
N VAL A 45 5.12 -9.34 -1.52
CA VAL A 45 5.33 -8.28 -2.51
C VAL A 45 6.66 -7.56 -2.27
N GLY A 46 7.16 -7.59 -1.04
CA GLY A 46 8.40 -6.94 -0.62
C GLY A 46 8.22 -5.46 -0.32
N VAL A 47 7.15 -5.09 0.39
CA VAL A 47 6.98 -3.74 0.97
C VAL A 47 7.10 -3.78 2.49
N SER A 48 7.55 -2.68 3.10
CA SER A 48 7.59 -2.50 4.54
C SER A 48 6.46 -1.58 5.02
N GLY A 49 6.22 -1.51 6.33
CA GLY A 49 5.13 -0.71 6.90
C GLY A 49 4.35 -1.41 8.00
N TRP A 50 3.07 -1.09 8.11
CA TRP A 50 2.22 -1.66 9.16
C TRP A 50 0.73 -1.64 8.79
N VAL A 51 -0.07 -2.41 9.52
CA VAL A 51 -1.53 -2.43 9.42
C VAL A 51 -2.18 -2.48 10.80
N LYS A 52 -3.31 -1.80 11.00
CA LYS A 52 -4.01 -1.63 12.27
C LYS A 52 -5.52 -1.59 12.08
N ASN A 53 -6.28 -2.08 13.06
CA ASN A 53 -7.72 -1.82 13.14
C ASN A 53 -7.95 -0.53 13.92
N LEU A 54 -8.83 0.33 13.42
CA LEU A 54 -9.26 1.54 14.10
C LEU A 54 -10.54 1.28 14.92
N LYS A 55 -10.71 2.05 16.00
CA LYS A 55 -11.90 1.99 16.87
C LYS A 55 -13.20 2.39 16.16
N ASP A 56 -13.09 3.18 15.09
CA ASP A 56 -14.22 3.59 14.24
C ASP A 56 -14.65 2.51 13.23
N GLY A 57 -14.03 1.32 13.27
CA GLY A 57 -14.37 0.19 12.40
C GLY A 57 -13.51 0.08 11.15
N ARG A 58 -12.70 1.09 10.80
CA ARG A 58 -11.81 1.05 9.63
C ARG A 58 -10.57 0.16 9.87
N VAL A 59 -9.87 -0.13 8.77
CA VAL A 59 -8.47 -0.58 8.78
C VAL A 59 -7.59 0.56 8.29
N GLU A 60 -6.50 0.80 8.98
CA GLU A 60 -5.47 1.75 8.59
C GLU A 60 -4.19 0.98 8.25
N ALA A 61 -3.48 1.37 7.19
CA ALA A 61 -2.19 0.78 6.87
C ALA A 61 -1.23 1.81 6.27
N VAL A 62 0.07 1.57 6.46
CA VAL A 62 1.14 2.27 5.75
C VAL A 62 1.94 1.25 4.95
N PHE A 63 2.21 1.57 3.69
CA PHE A 63 3.07 0.78 2.80
C PHE A 63 4.22 1.65 2.30
N GLU A 64 5.45 1.16 2.41
CA GLU A 64 6.65 1.81 1.89
C GLU A 64 7.44 0.86 0.99
N GLY A 65 7.99 1.38 -0.11
CA GLY A 65 8.85 0.62 -1.00
C GLY A 65 8.84 1.17 -2.42
N GLU A 66 9.30 0.37 -3.38
CA GLU A 66 9.20 0.68 -4.81
C GLU A 66 7.73 0.95 -5.18
N LYS A 67 7.49 2.01 -5.95
CA LYS A 67 6.16 2.49 -6.34
C LYS A 67 5.27 1.40 -6.91
N GLY A 68 5.78 0.61 -7.84
CA GLY A 68 5.03 -0.51 -8.42
C GLY A 68 4.65 -1.60 -7.41
N LYS A 69 5.42 -1.78 -6.33
CA LYS A 69 5.10 -2.72 -5.23
C LYS A 69 4.06 -2.12 -4.28
N VAL A 70 4.20 -0.84 -3.93
CA VAL A 70 3.24 -0.11 -3.10
C VAL A 70 1.87 -0.04 -3.77
N GLU A 71 1.82 0.30 -5.06
CA GLU A 71 0.58 0.32 -5.85
C GLU A 71 -0.11 -1.06 -5.90
N LYS A 72 0.67 -2.15 -5.98
CA LYS A 72 0.11 -3.52 -5.90
C LYS A 72 -0.58 -3.78 -4.55
N MET A 73 -0.04 -3.24 -3.47
CA MET A 73 -0.65 -3.37 -2.13
C MET A 73 -1.91 -2.52 -2.01
N VAL A 74 -1.88 -1.27 -2.46
CA VAL A 74 -3.06 -0.39 -2.50
C VAL A 74 -4.19 -1.04 -3.33
N ASN A 75 -3.86 -1.56 -4.51
CA ASN A 75 -4.83 -2.24 -5.38
C ASN A 75 -5.40 -3.52 -4.76
N TRP A 76 -4.59 -4.27 -4.02
CA TRP A 76 -5.09 -5.42 -3.27
C TRP A 76 -6.00 -5.00 -2.12
N ALA A 77 -5.68 -3.93 -1.40
CA ALA A 77 -6.49 -3.42 -0.29
C ALA A 77 -7.90 -2.98 -0.73
N ARG A 78 -8.08 -2.59 -2.00
CA ARG A 78 -9.41 -2.34 -2.61
C ARG A 78 -10.29 -3.58 -2.73
N LYS A 79 -9.71 -4.78 -2.64
CA LYS A 79 -10.43 -6.08 -2.65
C LYS A 79 -10.44 -6.72 -1.27
N GLY A 80 -9.29 -6.70 -0.59
CA GLY A 80 -9.09 -7.35 0.70
C GLY A 80 -9.03 -8.88 0.62
N PRO A 81 -9.04 -9.57 1.78
CA PRO A 81 -9.17 -11.03 1.86
C PRO A 81 -10.58 -11.51 1.46
N ILE A 82 -10.72 -12.82 1.25
CA ILE A 82 -11.94 -13.45 0.70
C ILE A 82 -13.23 -13.12 1.46
N TRP A 83 -13.15 -12.88 2.77
CA TRP A 83 -14.31 -12.59 3.62
C TRP A 83 -14.59 -11.09 3.79
N ALA A 84 -13.75 -10.23 3.23
CA ALA A 84 -13.91 -8.78 3.31
C ALA A 84 -14.87 -8.25 2.24
N LYS A 85 -15.51 -7.13 2.55
CA LYS A 85 -16.27 -6.33 1.60
C LYS A 85 -15.86 -4.88 1.76
N ILE A 86 -15.19 -4.34 0.74
CA ILE A 86 -14.69 -2.96 0.74
C ILE A 86 -15.77 -2.03 0.22
N GLU A 87 -16.06 -0.99 0.98
CA GLU A 87 -17.02 0.06 0.63
C GLU A 87 -16.29 1.29 0.11
N ALA A 88 -15.21 1.68 0.79
CA ALA A 88 -14.36 2.79 0.38
C ALA A 88 -12.91 2.54 0.75
N LEU A 89 -12.00 3.17 0.02
CA LEU A 89 -10.58 3.20 0.33
C LEU A 89 -10.00 4.56 -0.05
N ASP A 90 -9.46 5.26 0.96
CA ASP A 90 -8.73 6.50 0.82
C ASP A 90 -7.23 6.23 0.82
N VAL A 91 -6.47 6.98 0.02
CA VAL A 91 -5.01 6.90 -0.07
C VAL A 91 -4.43 8.29 0.00
N VAL A 92 -3.48 8.47 0.90
CA VAL A 92 -2.58 9.63 0.91
C VAL A 92 -1.21 9.13 0.44
N TRP A 93 -0.71 9.71 -0.65
CA TRP A 93 0.62 9.42 -1.18
C TRP A 93 1.63 10.39 -0.57
N GLU A 94 2.73 9.85 -0.08
CA GLU A 94 3.75 10.60 0.67
C GLU A 94 5.15 10.21 0.19
N ASP A 95 6.13 11.05 0.52
CA ASP A 95 7.54 10.74 0.27
C ASP A 95 7.98 9.52 1.10
N TYR A 96 8.81 8.68 0.50
CA TYR A 96 9.41 7.53 1.20
C TYR A 96 10.29 7.99 2.38
N GLN A 97 10.04 7.44 3.57
CA GLN A 97 10.76 7.83 4.80
C GLN A 97 11.77 6.79 5.29
N ALA A 98 11.78 5.58 4.72
CA ALA A 98 12.64 4.47 5.14
C ALA A 98 12.49 4.10 6.63
N GLU A 99 11.27 4.19 7.17
CA GLU A 99 11.01 4.08 8.61
C GLU A 99 10.98 2.61 9.07
N PHE A 100 10.67 1.68 8.17
CA PHE A 100 10.34 0.30 8.52
C PHE A 100 11.30 -0.71 7.89
N LYS A 101 11.78 -1.66 8.70
CA LYS A 101 12.61 -2.80 8.25
C LYS A 101 11.79 -4.02 7.80
N GLY A 102 10.49 -4.03 8.05
CA GLY A 102 9.59 -5.14 7.76
C GLY A 102 8.15 -4.68 7.78
N PHE A 103 7.22 -5.63 7.90
CA PHE A 103 5.78 -5.34 7.95
C PHE A 103 5.16 -5.87 9.24
N GLU A 104 4.44 -5.02 9.97
CA GLU A 104 3.93 -5.33 11.30
C GLU A 104 2.41 -5.17 11.41
N ILE A 105 1.80 -5.96 12.30
CA ILE A 105 0.42 -5.76 12.73
C ILE A 105 0.45 -4.96 14.03
N ARG A 106 -0.17 -3.78 14.04
CA ARG A 106 -0.27 -2.92 15.22
C ARG A 106 -1.62 -3.12 15.92
N TYR A 107 -1.59 -2.93 17.23
CA TYR A 107 -2.75 -2.97 18.13
C TYR A 107 -2.81 -1.68 18.94
N ASP A 108 -4.02 -1.23 19.28
CA ASP A 108 -4.16 -0.24 20.35
C ASP A 108 -3.79 -0.92 21.67
N LEU A 109 -2.97 -0.24 22.48
CA LEU A 109 -2.77 -0.57 23.89
C LEU A 109 -3.91 0.04 24.73
#